data_AF-A0A969HZ42-F1
#
_entry.id   AF-A0A969HZ42-F1
#
_cell.length_a   1.000
_cell.length_b   1.000
_cell.length_c   1.000
_cell.angle_alpha   90.00
_cell.angle_beta   90.00
_cell.angle_gamma   90.00
#
_symmetry.space_group_name_H-M   'P 1'
#
loop_
_entity.id
_entity.type
_entity.pdbx_description
1 polymer ?
#
loop_
_entity_poly.entity_id
_entity_poly.type
_entity_poly.pdbx_seq_one_letter_code
_entity_poly.pdbx_strand_id
1 'polypeptide(L)'
;MAPIRSTSGPKPPAWEGNCDDQIDPESAATASLAAIALSLAACGSDDVTPPTPLPAPTPTPTGTPTPTPQPTTGFNVSNCINQVIPGTGGVTVAGAVIPDTLTINLDAPSGFPNGRRLEDPVIDVTLAVLFLDLATHGADTFARLPLGPAANDRPFLADFPFMAAPNGTQVAGATGGTNFAFNNSPASSFVRVDRMGMPAVATVLIGSGLRNSYNDASTADDVDGDFVPELGARLTVLTNALADDLGRAGLTPCATPIAPAS
;
A
#
# COMPACT_ATOMS: atom_id res chain seq x y z
N MET A 1 7.62 41.78 -4.77
CA MET A 1 7.16 40.49 -4.24
C MET A 1 8.31 39.51 -4.43
N ALA A 2 8.91 39.02 -3.34
CA ALA A 2 10.11 38.19 -3.40
C ALA A 2 9.77 36.79 -3.97
N PRO A 3 10.60 36.23 -4.87
CA PRO A 3 10.38 34.87 -5.37
C PRO A 3 10.77 33.85 -4.30
N ILE A 4 9.86 32.91 -3.99
CA ILE A 4 10.20 31.73 -3.19
C ILE A 4 11.10 30.86 -4.07
N ARG A 5 12.41 30.92 -3.81
CA ARG A 5 13.42 30.09 -4.46
C ARG A 5 13.42 28.74 -3.75
N SER A 6 12.80 27.72 -4.36
CA SER A 6 13.00 26.34 -3.93
C SER A 6 14.42 25.95 -4.30
N THR A 7 15.32 25.96 -3.32
CA THR A 7 16.64 25.34 -3.46
C THR A 7 16.42 23.82 -3.54
N SER A 8 16.93 23.21 -4.60
CA SER A 8 17.04 21.75 -4.75
C SER A 8 17.87 21.17 -3.59
N GLY A 9 17.22 20.87 -2.48
CA GLY A 9 17.77 20.05 -1.42
C GLY A 9 17.66 18.56 -1.79
N PRO A 10 18.46 17.69 -1.17
CA PRO A 10 18.27 16.25 -1.30
C PRO A 10 16.84 15.86 -0.88
N LYS A 11 16.23 14.95 -1.66
CA LYS A 11 14.89 14.38 -1.42
C LYS A 11 14.83 13.87 0.03
N PRO A 12 13.87 14.31 0.87
CA PRO A 12 13.71 13.73 2.18
C PRO A 12 13.39 12.23 2.02
N PRO A 13 13.86 11.36 2.93
CA PRO A 13 13.48 9.96 2.90
C PRO A 13 11.95 9.87 2.90
N ALA A 14 11.41 8.95 2.10
CA ALA A 14 10.02 8.55 2.20
C ALA A 14 9.72 8.18 3.66
N TRP A 15 8.47 8.34 4.07
CA TRP A 15 7.91 8.08 5.40
C TRP A 15 8.31 6.72 6.01
N GLU A 16 9.56 6.54 6.39
CA GLU A 16 10.02 5.41 7.19
C GLU A 16 9.74 5.77 8.64
N GLY A 17 8.51 5.50 9.08
CA GLY A 17 8.21 5.38 10.49
C GLY A 17 8.97 4.17 11.04
N ASN A 18 10.17 4.41 11.55
CA ASN A 18 11.00 3.40 12.20
C ASN A 18 10.31 2.92 13.49
N CYS A 19 9.65 1.77 13.42
CA CYS A 19 9.08 1.06 14.57
C CYS A 19 9.86 -0.21 14.85
N ASP A 20 11.19 -0.17 14.87
CA ASP A 20 12.03 -1.21 15.50
C ASP A 20 13.46 -0.68 15.66
N ASP A 21 14.18 -1.22 16.64
CA ASP A 21 15.56 -0.93 17.08
C ASP A 21 15.84 0.28 18.01
N GLN A 22 15.52 0.10 19.30
CA GLN A 22 16.47 0.36 20.39
C GLN A 22 16.38 -0.79 21.41
N ILE A 23 16.88 -1.97 21.04
CA ILE A 23 17.43 -2.93 22.00
C ILE A 23 18.94 -2.80 21.91
N ASP A 24 19.55 -2.13 22.88
CA ASP A 24 21.00 -2.06 23.03
C ASP A 24 21.55 -3.37 23.61
N PRO A 25 22.67 -3.89 23.08
CA PRO A 25 23.62 -4.62 23.90
C PRO A 25 24.99 -3.92 23.89
N GLU A 26 25.34 -3.42 25.07
CA GLU A 26 26.65 -3.19 25.67
C GLU A 26 27.92 -3.09 24.77
N SER A 27 28.60 -1.94 24.84
CA SER A 27 30.07 -1.85 24.87
C SER A 27 30.53 -0.58 25.59
N ALA A 28 31.62 -0.75 26.34
CA ALA A 28 32.02 -0.02 27.53
C ALA A 28 32.88 1.24 27.31
N ALA A 29 32.93 2.06 28.38
CA ALA A 29 33.98 3.00 28.79
C ALA A 29 34.29 4.20 27.85
N THR A 30 34.12 5.47 28.23
CA THR A 30 34.79 6.17 29.34
C THR A 30 34.14 7.54 29.58
N ALA A 31 34.25 8.01 30.82
CA ALA A 31 33.65 9.22 31.36
C ALA A 31 34.20 10.55 30.80
N SER A 32 33.35 11.58 30.75
CA SER A 32 33.71 12.95 31.16
C SER A 32 32.47 13.77 31.54
N LEU A 33 32.52 14.29 32.77
CA LEU A 33 31.56 15.19 33.40
C LEU A 33 31.64 16.61 32.79
N ALA A 34 30.49 17.25 32.55
CA ALA A 34 30.25 18.64 32.92
C ALA A 34 28.75 18.96 32.83
N ALA A 35 28.19 19.34 33.98
CA ALA A 35 26.80 19.68 34.22
C ALA A 35 26.39 21.01 33.57
N ILE A 36 25.09 21.20 33.32
CA ILE A 36 24.30 22.34 33.81
C ILE A 36 22.84 21.86 33.92
N ALA A 37 22.33 21.91 35.15
CA ALA A 37 20.95 21.70 35.49
C ALA A 37 20.16 23.00 35.30
N LEU A 38 18.96 22.90 34.74
CA LEU A 38 17.85 23.81 35.06
C LEU A 38 16.69 22.91 35.51
N SER A 39 16.34 23.03 36.79
CA SER A 39 15.23 22.33 37.43
C SER A 39 14.23 23.36 37.92
N LEU A 40 12.93 23.04 37.77
CA LEU A 40 11.79 23.25 38.68
C LEU A 40 10.50 23.13 37.84
N ALA A 41 9.70 22.07 38.00
CA ALA A 41 8.68 21.86 39.06
C ALA A 41 7.38 22.62 38.75
N ALA A 42 6.17 22.12 38.98
CA ALA A 42 5.63 20.86 39.47
C ALA A 42 4.09 20.94 39.31
N CYS A 43 3.40 19.79 39.34
CA CYS A 43 2.18 19.68 40.14
C CYS A 43 1.93 18.19 40.43
N GLY A 44 1.84 17.84 41.72
CA GLY A 44 1.48 16.51 42.19
C GLY A 44 1.90 16.33 43.66
N SER A 45 0.99 16.66 44.58
CA SER A 45 1.19 16.60 46.04
C SER A 45 1.09 15.19 46.63
N ASP A 46 1.61 15.07 47.85
CA ASP A 46 2.08 13.87 48.54
C ASP A 46 1.05 12.93 49.22
N ASP A 47 1.46 11.66 49.30
CA ASP A 47 1.36 10.64 50.37
C ASP A 47 0.02 10.18 51.00
N VAL A 48 -0.36 8.93 50.70
CA VAL A 48 -0.60 7.83 51.68
C VAL A 48 -0.28 6.50 50.98
N THR A 49 0.70 5.74 51.47
CA THR A 49 1.07 4.40 50.94
C THR A 49 0.20 3.28 51.56
N PRO A 50 -0.61 2.55 50.78
CA PRO A 50 -1.21 1.29 51.22
C PRO A 50 -0.20 0.13 51.01
N PRO A 51 -0.30 -0.97 51.78
CA PRO A 51 0.60 -2.11 51.63
C PRO A 51 0.49 -2.71 50.21
N THR A 52 1.65 -2.99 49.63
CA THR A 52 1.82 -3.53 48.27
C THR A 52 1.01 -4.82 48.08
N PRO A 53 0.06 -4.89 47.13
CA PRO A 53 -0.57 -6.16 46.79
C PRO A 53 0.45 -7.06 46.11
N LEU A 54 0.51 -8.33 46.54
CA LEU A 54 1.31 -9.38 45.93
C LEU A 54 0.98 -9.48 44.41
N PRO A 55 1.96 -9.60 43.50
CA PRO A 55 1.67 -9.74 42.08
C PRO A 55 0.81 -11.00 41.86
N ALA A 56 -0.35 -10.80 41.21
CA ALA A 56 -1.17 -11.90 40.72
C ALA A 56 -0.35 -12.74 39.72
N PRO A 57 -0.49 -14.08 39.72
CA PRO A 57 0.22 -14.91 38.76
C PRO A 57 -0.20 -14.51 37.33
N THR A 58 0.79 -14.15 36.52
CA THR A 58 0.63 -13.89 35.09
C THR A 58 -0.07 -15.08 34.43
N PRO A 59 -1.18 -14.89 33.68
CA PRO A 59 -1.77 -15.98 32.92
C PRO A 59 -0.74 -16.51 31.93
N THR A 60 -0.50 -17.82 31.96
CA THR A 60 0.36 -18.50 31.00
C THR A 60 -0.15 -18.20 29.59
N PRO A 61 0.69 -17.72 28.65
CA PRO A 61 0.28 -17.56 27.27
C PRO A 61 -0.18 -18.92 26.74
N THR A 62 -1.43 -19.00 26.30
CA THR A 62 -1.93 -20.14 25.54
C THR A 62 -1.10 -20.19 24.27
N GLY A 63 -0.35 -21.27 24.08
CA GLY A 63 0.56 -21.40 22.96
C GLY A 63 -0.15 -21.11 21.64
N THR A 64 0.37 -20.13 20.89
CA THR A 64 0.01 -19.94 19.49
C THR A 64 0.20 -21.28 18.77
N PRO A 65 -0.82 -21.81 18.07
CA PRO A 65 -0.67 -23.08 17.36
C PRO A 65 0.52 -22.96 16.41
N THR A 66 1.47 -23.88 16.54
CA THR A 66 2.60 -24.01 15.61
C THR A 66 2.04 -24.24 14.21
N PRO A 67 2.40 -23.42 13.20
CA PRO A 67 1.95 -23.66 11.84
C PRO A 67 2.44 -25.04 11.41
N THR A 68 1.50 -25.91 11.04
CA THR A 68 1.80 -27.20 10.42
C THR A 68 2.66 -26.93 9.19
N PRO A 69 3.80 -27.62 8.98
CA PRO A 69 4.62 -27.44 7.80
C PRO A 69 3.78 -27.77 6.55
N GLN A 70 3.38 -26.73 5.84
CA GLN A 70 2.66 -26.84 4.58
C GLN A 70 3.62 -27.38 3.52
N PRO A 71 3.25 -28.43 2.77
CA PRO A 71 4.04 -28.83 1.61
C PRO A 71 4.17 -27.60 0.69
N THR A 72 5.38 -27.11 0.49
CA THR A 72 5.67 -26.01 -0.44
C THR A 72 5.53 -26.51 -1.87
N THR A 73 4.30 -26.71 -2.31
CA THR A 73 3.99 -26.71 -3.73
C THR A 73 4.25 -25.29 -4.22
N GLY A 74 5.31 -25.07 -5.00
CA GLY A 74 5.50 -23.80 -5.67
C GLY A 74 4.35 -23.53 -6.63
N PHE A 75 4.04 -22.28 -6.90
CA PHE A 75 2.98 -21.89 -7.84
C PHE A 75 3.54 -21.20 -9.09
N ASN A 76 2.94 -21.47 -10.25
CA ASN A 76 3.17 -20.75 -11.49
C ASN A 76 2.08 -19.68 -11.66
N VAL A 77 2.50 -18.41 -11.66
CA VAL A 77 1.61 -17.23 -11.73
C VAL A 77 1.39 -16.72 -13.16
N SER A 78 1.95 -17.35 -14.19
CA SER A 78 1.83 -16.88 -15.57
C SER A 78 0.38 -16.82 -16.05
N ASN A 79 -0.48 -17.71 -15.57
CA ASN A 79 -1.92 -17.67 -15.87
C ASN A 79 -2.59 -16.43 -15.28
N CYS A 80 -2.19 -16.01 -14.08
CA CYS A 80 -2.71 -14.81 -13.43
C CYS A 80 -2.41 -13.54 -14.23
N ILE A 81 -1.21 -13.45 -14.79
CA ILE A 81 -0.75 -12.27 -15.52
C ILE A 81 -1.36 -12.21 -16.92
N ASN A 82 -1.55 -13.38 -17.56
CA ASN A 82 -1.99 -13.46 -18.96
C ASN A 82 -3.50 -13.64 -19.15
N GLN A 83 -4.27 -13.89 -18.07
CA GLN A 83 -5.72 -14.02 -18.18
C GLN A 83 -6.37 -12.70 -18.64
N VAL A 84 -7.49 -12.83 -19.34
CA VAL A 84 -8.32 -11.70 -19.78
C VAL A 84 -9.28 -11.32 -18.67
N ILE A 85 -9.40 -10.03 -18.40
CA ILE A 85 -10.40 -9.51 -17.46
C ILE A 85 -11.77 -9.54 -18.15
N PRO A 86 -12.77 -10.24 -17.60
CA PRO A 86 -14.09 -10.33 -18.22
C PRO A 86 -14.73 -8.95 -18.45
N GLY A 87 -15.41 -8.79 -19.59
CA GLY A 87 -16.13 -7.55 -19.92
C GLY A 87 -15.27 -6.40 -20.48
N THR A 88 -13.97 -6.61 -20.68
CA THR A 88 -13.04 -5.56 -21.14
C THR A 88 -12.74 -5.56 -22.64
N GLY A 89 -13.32 -6.49 -23.40
CA GLY A 89 -13.01 -6.65 -24.82
C GLY A 89 -11.61 -7.20 -25.11
N GLY A 90 -10.96 -7.85 -24.13
CA GLY A 90 -9.68 -8.55 -24.32
C GLY A 90 -8.50 -7.98 -23.54
N VAL A 91 -8.71 -7.05 -22.60
CA VAL A 91 -7.64 -6.53 -21.75
C VAL A 91 -7.15 -7.64 -20.81
N THR A 92 -5.85 -7.92 -20.86
CA THR A 92 -5.21 -8.87 -19.95
C THR A 92 -4.91 -8.21 -18.61
N VAL A 93 -4.70 -9.02 -17.56
CA VAL A 93 -4.25 -8.49 -16.25
C VAL A 93 -2.97 -7.69 -16.40
N ALA A 94 -1.97 -8.21 -17.14
CA ALA A 94 -0.76 -7.47 -17.46
C ALA A 94 -1.04 -6.09 -18.08
N GLY A 95 -1.90 -6.03 -19.10
CA GLY A 95 -2.23 -4.77 -19.77
C GLY A 95 -3.08 -3.81 -18.94
N ALA A 96 -3.73 -4.28 -17.87
CA ALA A 96 -4.46 -3.44 -16.93
C ALA A 96 -3.56 -2.89 -15.81
N VAL A 97 -2.47 -3.60 -15.45
CA VAL A 97 -1.60 -3.23 -14.33
C VAL A 97 -0.23 -2.68 -14.77
N ILE A 98 0.13 -2.82 -16.05
CA ILE A 98 1.37 -2.33 -16.67
C ILE A 98 1.04 -1.69 -18.03
N PRO A 99 1.48 -0.44 -18.30
CA PRO A 99 2.23 0.46 -17.41
C PRO A 99 1.37 0.98 -16.25
N ASP A 100 2.00 1.58 -15.23
CA ASP A 100 1.31 2.15 -14.07
C ASP A 100 0.56 3.44 -14.43
N THR A 101 -0.50 3.28 -15.20
CA THR A 101 -1.32 4.38 -15.72
C THR A 101 -2.78 4.01 -15.62
N LEU A 102 -3.61 5.03 -15.37
CA LEU A 102 -5.05 4.85 -15.43
C LEU A 102 -5.53 5.09 -16.86
N THR A 103 -5.99 4.04 -17.53
CA THR A 103 -6.51 4.13 -18.90
C THR A 103 -8.03 4.29 -18.88
N ILE A 104 -8.56 5.17 -19.73
CA ILE A 104 -9.99 5.41 -19.88
C ILE A 104 -10.39 5.23 -21.35
N ASN A 105 -11.32 4.31 -21.57
CA ASN A 105 -12.14 4.16 -22.76
C ASN A 105 -13.47 4.89 -22.53
N LEU A 106 -13.71 5.93 -23.33
CA LEU A 106 -14.91 6.77 -23.23
C LEU A 106 -16.19 6.06 -23.71
N ASP A 107 -16.08 4.93 -24.39
CA ASP A 107 -17.20 4.13 -24.89
C ASP A 107 -17.58 2.99 -23.93
N ALA A 108 -16.87 2.83 -22.81
CA ALA A 108 -17.11 1.79 -21.81
C ALA A 108 -17.59 2.40 -20.48
N PRO A 109 -18.34 1.65 -19.64
CA PRO A 109 -18.72 2.10 -18.31
C PRO A 109 -17.49 2.44 -17.46
N SER A 110 -17.55 3.50 -16.66
CA SER A 110 -16.45 3.87 -15.75
C SER A 110 -16.32 2.89 -14.58
N GLY A 111 -15.09 2.73 -14.09
CA GLY A 111 -14.71 1.85 -12.99
C GLY A 111 -13.69 0.82 -13.44
N PHE A 112 -12.98 0.17 -12.51
CA PHE A 112 -11.89 -0.74 -12.87
C PHE A 112 -12.34 -1.82 -13.88
N PRO A 113 -11.55 -2.12 -14.93
CA PRO A 113 -10.26 -1.52 -15.30
C PRO A 113 -10.37 -0.27 -16.19
N ASN A 114 -11.58 0.16 -16.54
CA ASN A 114 -11.84 1.38 -17.28
C ASN A 114 -11.84 2.62 -16.36
N GLY A 115 -10.66 3.00 -15.89
CA GLY A 115 -10.51 4.00 -14.86
C GLY A 115 -10.80 3.45 -13.46
N ARG A 116 -11.21 4.34 -12.56
CA ARG A 116 -11.67 4.02 -11.20
C ARG A 116 -12.70 5.05 -10.78
N ARG A 117 -13.73 4.61 -10.09
CA ARG A 117 -14.65 5.52 -9.40
C ARG A 117 -14.06 5.94 -8.06
N LEU A 118 -14.62 6.98 -7.46
CA LEU A 118 -14.17 7.44 -6.13
C LEU A 118 -14.48 6.39 -5.05
N GLU A 119 -15.57 5.66 -5.24
CA GLU A 119 -16.05 4.61 -4.36
C GLU A 119 -15.47 3.22 -4.62
N ASP A 120 -14.68 3.05 -5.70
CA ASP A 120 -14.13 1.73 -6.02
C ASP A 120 -13.12 1.30 -4.94
N PRO A 121 -13.25 0.08 -4.37
CA PRO A 121 -12.25 -0.49 -3.47
C PRO A 121 -11.04 -0.98 -4.30
N VAL A 122 -10.26 -0.03 -4.82
CA VAL A 122 -9.25 -0.27 -5.87
C VAL A 122 -8.22 -1.32 -5.46
N ILE A 123 -7.80 -1.34 -4.19
CA ILE A 123 -6.86 -2.35 -3.68
C ILE A 123 -7.48 -3.75 -3.78
N ASP A 124 -8.69 -3.94 -3.26
CA ASP A 124 -9.34 -5.25 -3.25
C ASP A 124 -9.63 -5.74 -4.67
N VAL A 125 -10.10 -4.84 -5.55
CA VAL A 125 -10.39 -5.19 -6.94
C VAL A 125 -9.11 -5.59 -7.69
N THR A 126 -8.03 -4.81 -7.53
CA THR A 126 -6.77 -5.11 -8.22
C THR A 126 -6.16 -6.40 -7.69
N LEU A 127 -6.20 -6.66 -6.38
CA LEU A 127 -5.69 -7.90 -5.80
C LEU A 127 -6.52 -9.11 -6.21
N ALA A 128 -7.86 -9.00 -6.28
CA ALA A 128 -8.69 -10.09 -6.77
C ALA A 128 -8.33 -10.44 -8.23
N VAL A 129 -8.10 -9.43 -9.07
CA VAL A 129 -7.67 -9.59 -10.46
C VAL A 129 -6.28 -10.22 -10.59
N LEU A 130 -5.38 -9.94 -9.64
CA LEU A 130 -4.03 -10.50 -9.62
C LEU A 130 -3.97 -11.94 -9.09
N PHE A 131 -4.85 -12.32 -8.15
CA PHE A 131 -4.76 -13.60 -7.45
C PHE A 131 -5.80 -14.64 -7.85
N LEU A 132 -7.01 -14.23 -8.26
CA LEU A 132 -8.11 -15.14 -8.52
C LEU A 132 -8.21 -15.53 -9.99
N ASP A 133 -8.71 -16.74 -10.22
CA ASP A 133 -9.19 -17.17 -11.53
C ASP A 133 -10.46 -16.40 -11.89
N LEU A 134 -10.36 -15.49 -12.86
CA LEU A 134 -11.47 -14.63 -13.28
C LEU A 134 -12.55 -15.36 -14.09
N ALA A 135 -12.31 -16.60 -14.52
CA ALA A 135 -13.36 -17.46 -15.06
C ALA A 135 -14.30 -17.99 -13.96
N THR A 136 -13.82 -18.04 -12.72
CA THR A 136 -14.54 -18.58 -11.56
C THR A 136 -15.06 -17.47 -10.64
N HIS A 137 -14.24 -16.43 -10.40
CA HIS A 137 -14.52 -15.37 -9.43
C HIS A 137 -14.59 -14.00 -10.10
N GLY A 138 -15.49 -13.13 -9.61
CA GLY A 138 -15.55 -11.74 -10.08
C GLY A 138 -14.38 -10.90 -9.57
N ALA A 139 -14.01 -9.86 -10.31
CA ALA A 139 -12.95 -8.91 -9.91
C ALA A 139 -13.24 -8.18 -8.59
N ASP A 140 -14.49 -8.16 -8.14
CA ASP A 140 -14.93 -7.55 -6.88
C ASP A 140 -15.02 -8.56 -5.71
N THR A 141 -14.51 -9.78 -5.88
CA THR A 141 -14.64 -10.84 -4.87
C THR A 141 -13.96 -10.50 -3.55
N PHE A 142 -12.75 -9.95 -3.58
CA PHE A 142 -12.09 -9.51 -2.34
C PHE A 142 -12.78 -8.31 -1.70
N ALA A 143 -13.37 -7.41 -2.50
CA ALA A 143 -14.10 -6.24 -1.99
C ALA A 143 -15.37 -6.63 -1.22
N ARG A 144 -15.91 -7.82 -1.47
CA ARG A 144 -17.04 -8.40 -0.70
C ARG A 144 -16.61 -9.09 0.59
N LEU A 145 -15.31 -9.29 0.80
CA LEU A 145 -14.81 -9.80 2.07
C LEU A 145 -14.78 -8.64 3.09
N PRO A 146 -15.24 -8.84 4.33
CA PRO A 146 -15.26 -7.79 5.35
C PRO A 146 -13.87 -7.56 5.97
N LEU A 147 -12.84 -7.40 5.13
CA LEU A 147 -11.43 -7.23 5.54
C LEU A 147 -10.99 -5.76 5.57
N GLY A 148 -11.74 -4.88 4.89
CA GLY A 148 -11.47 -3.45 4.80
C GLY A 148 -12.71 -2.59 5.13
N PRO A 149 -12.55 -1.27 5.25
CA PRO A 149 -13.68 -0.36 5.38
C PRO A 149 -14.53 -0.39 4.11
N ALA A 150 -15.85 -0.53 4.27
CA ALA A 150 -16.77 -0.67 3.14
C ALA A 150 -17.01 0.64 2.36
N ALA A 151 -16.64 1.78 2.93
CA ALA A 151 -16.81 3.09 2.31
C ALA A 151 -15.85 4.12 2.95
N ASN A 152 -15.72 5.28 2.31
CA ASN A 152 -15.00 6.42 2.87
C ASN A 152 -15.67 6.95 4.15
N ASP A 153 -14.87 7.40 5.13
CA ASP A 153 -15.37 7.92 6.42
C ASP A 153 -16.30 9.12 6.27
N ARG A 154 -16.11 9.90 5.20
CA ARG A 154 -16.94 11.03 4.82
C ARG A 154 -17.57 10.76 3.46
N PRO A 155 -18.90 10.92 3.30
CA PRO A 155 -19.54 10.70 2.01
C PRO A 155 -19.01 11.68 0.95
N PHE A 156 -18.85 11.20 -0.28
CA PHE A 156 -18.55 12.03 -1.43
C PHE A 156 -19.69 13.02 -1.73
N LEU A 157 -19.35 14.14 -2.36
CA LEU A 157 -20.33 15.14 -2.79
C LEU A 157 -20.99 14.69 -4.10
N ALA A 158 -22.28 15.00 -4.27
CA ALA A 158 -22.99 14.74 -5.52
C ALA A 158 -22.58 15.71 -6.65
N ASP A 159 -22.03 16.86 -6.28
CA ASP A 159 -21.61 17.91 -7.19
C ASP A 159 -20.09 18.15 -7.09
N PHE A 160 -19.52 18.71 -8.16
CA PHE A 160 -18.11 19.07 -8.21
C PHE A 160 -17.72 19.93 -6.98
N PRO A 161 -16.61 19.60 -6.27
CA PRO A 161 -15.49 18.76 -6.68
C PRO A 161 -15.62 17.25 -6.42
N PHE A 162 -16.80 16.74 -6.05
CA PHE A 162 -17.11 15.33 -5.73
C PHE A 162 -16.36 14.76 -4.51
N MET A 163 -15.19 15.28 -4.15
CA MET A 163 -14.43 14.88 -2.96
C MET A 163 -15.09 15.36 -1.67
N ALA A 164 -15.04 14.51 -0.65
CA ALA A 164 -15.48 14.87 0.69
C ALA A 164 -14.62 15.98 1.30
N ALA A 165 -15.15 16.65 2.32
CA ALA A 165 -14.36 17.63 3.08
C ALA A 165 -13.09 16.97 3.67
N PRO A 166 -11.93 17.64 3.63
CA PRO A 166 -10.68 17.09 4.14
C PRO A 166 -10.79 16.80 5.64
N ASN A 167 -10.10 15.74 6.08
CA ASN A 167 -9.94 15.47 7.49
C ASN A 167 -9.06 16.59 8.13
N GLY A 168 -9.52 17.13 9.26
CA GLY A 168 -8.83 18.20 10.00
C GLY A 168 -9.39 19.60 9.73
N THR A 169 -8.61 20.62 10.08
CA THR A 169 -8.99 22.05 10.00
C THR A 169 -8.56 22.72 8.70
N GLN A 170 -8.33 21.93 7.65
CA GLN A 170 -7.88 22.44 6.37
C GLN A 170 -9.01 23.24 5.71
N VAL A 171 -8.71 24.49 5.36
CA VAL A 171 -9.68 25.36 4.71
C VAL A 171 -9.84 24.91 3.26
N ALA A 172 -10.99 24.34 2.92
CA ALA A 172 -11.34 24.10 1.52
C ALA A 172 -11.32 25.43 0.77
N GLY A 173 -10.65 25.49 -0.38
CA GLY A 173 -10.65 26.67 -1.23
C GLY A 173 -12.07 27.05 -1.62
N ALA A 174 -12.39 28.35 -1.64
CA ALA A 174 -13.73 28.83 -1.94
C ALA A 174 -14.20 28.30 -3.30
N THR A 175 -15.36 27.65 -3.31
CA THR A 175 -16.03 27.13 -4.51
C THR A 175 -16.41 28.33 -5.39
N GLY A 176 -15.65 28.55 -6.48
CA GLY A 176 -15.91 29.66 -7.41
C GLY A 176 -14.68 30.48 -7.84
N GLY A 177 -13.47 30.13 -7.40
CA GLY A 177 -12.25 30.75 -7.95
C GLY A 177 -12.10 30.45 -9.44
N THR A 178 -12.01 31.48 -10.28
CA THR A 178 -11.71 31.37 -11.73
C THR A 178 -10.23 31.61 -12.04
N ASN A 179 -9.45 32.06 -11.05
CA ASN A 179 -8.04 32.41 -11.18
C ASN A 179 -7.15 31.26 -10.72
N PHE A 180 -7.13 30.16 -11.47
CA PHE A 180 -6.16 29.09 -11.27
C PHE A 180 -4.83 29.49 -11.91
N ALA A 181 -3.79 29.68 -11.09
CA ALA A 181 -2.43 29.85 -11.58
C ALA A 181 -1.79 28.48 -11.79
N PHE A 182 -1.98 27.91 -12.99
CA PHE A 182 -1.30 26.68 -13.37
C PHE A 182 0.18 26.97 -13.67
N ASN A 183 1.07 26.13 -13.14
CA ASN A 183 2.49 26.21 -13.49
C ASN A 183 2.67 25.76 -14.95
N ASN A 184 3.27 26.62 -15.78
CA ASN A 184 3.52 26.38 -17.20
C ASN A 184 4.97 25.92 -17.48
N SER A 185 5.75 25.63 -16.44
CA SER A 185 7.08 25.06 -16.58
C SER A 185 7.00 23.70 -17.28
N PRO A 186 8.01 23.31 -18.07
CA PRO A 186 8.00 22.02 -18.75
C PRO A 186 7.95 20.88 -17.73
N ALA A 187 7.38 19.73 -18.10
CA ALA A 187 7.30 18.55 -17.23
C ALA A 187 8.68 18.13 -16.66
N SER A 188 9.75 18.34 -17.43
CA SER A 188 11.15 18.10 -17.02
C SER A 188 11.64 18.96 -15.86
N SER A 189 10.92 20.03 -15.49
CA SER A 189 11.21 20.85 -14.30
C SER A 189 10.67 20.26 -13.00
N PHE A 190 9.86 19.20 -13.09
CA PHE A 190 9.30 18.50 -11.94
C PHE A 190 10.02 17.18 -11.72
N VAL A 191 10.12 16.79 -10.46
CA VAL A 191 10.63 15.48 -10.05
C VAL A 191 9.43 14.59 -9.76
N ARG A 192 9.43 13.37 -10.31
CA ARG A 192 8.44 12.36 -9.96
C ARG A 192 8.71 11.90 -8.54
N VAL A 193 7.69 11.97 -7.68
CA VAL A 193 7.79 11.55 -6.27
C VAL A 193 7.18 10.17 -6.09
N ASP A 194 6.15 9.87 -6.88
CA ASP A 194 5.31 8.71 -6.66
C ASP A 194 4.57 8.29 -7.94
N ARG A 195 4.16 7.02 -7.95
CA ARG A 195 3.43 6.38 -9.05
C ARG A 195 2.23 5.63 -8.48
N MET A 196 1.04 6.13 -8.82
CA MET A 196 -0.24 5.72 -8.23
C MET A 196 -1.30 5.49 -9.30
N GLY A 197 -0.88 5.02 -10.49
CA GLY A 197 -1.82 4.56 -11.52
C GLY A 197 -2.65 3.38 -11.01
N MET A 198 -1.95 2.43 -10.39
CA MET A 198 -2.39 1.13 -9.89
C MET A 198 -1.90 0.95 -8.45
N PRO A 199 -2.64 1.49 -7.45
CA PRO A 199 -2.18 1.54 -6.07
C PRO A 199 -1.77 0.18 -5.48
N ALA A 200 -2.45 -0.92 -5.84
CA ALA A 200 -2.09 -2.26 -5.35
C ALA A 200 -0.72 -2.73 -5.87
N VAL A 201 -0.33 -2.37 -7.09
CA VAL A 201 0.95 -2.75 -7.68
C VAL A 201 2.09 -2.11 -6.89
N ALA A 202 2.06 -0.78 -6.75
CA ALA A 202 3.07 -0.02 -6.02
C ALA A 202 3.13 -0.41 -4.53
N THR A 203 1.98 -0.76 -3.92
CA THR A 203 1.90 -1.06 -2.49
C THR A 203 2.30 -2.49 -2.12
N VAL A 204 1.85 -3.48 -2.91
CA VAL A 204 1.92 -4.92 -2.58
C VAL A 204 2.97 -5.66 -3.41
N LEU A 205 3.09 -5.31 -4.70
CA LEU A 205 3.91 -6.06 -5.66
C LEU A 205 5.29 -5.45 -5.92
N ILE A 206 5.57 -4.24 -5.44
CA ILE A 206 6.90 -3.64 -5.49
C ILE A 206 7.55 -3.74 -4.10
N GLY A 207 8.64 -4.51 -4.00
CA GLY A 207 9.41 -4.63 -2.78
C GLY A 207 10.02 -3.30 -2.30
N SER A 208 10.25 -3.18 -0.99
CA SER A 208 10.76 -1.94 -0.38
C SER A 208 12.07 -1.45 -0.99
N GLY A 209 12.99 -2.37 -1.33
CA GLY A 209 14.27 -2.04 -1.96
C GLY A 209 14.16 -1.46 -3.38
N LEU A 210 13.02 -1.68 -4.07
CA LEU A 210 12.77 -1.16 -5.41
C LEU A 210 11.75 -0.01 -5.43
N ARG A 211 11.12 0.32 -4.29
CA ARG A 211 10.06 1.34 -4.25
C ARG A 211 10.51 2.72 -4.75
N ASN A 212 11.71 3.17 -4.38
CA ASN A 212 12.22 4.45 -4.85
C ASN A 212 12.50 4.42 -6.36
N SER A 213 13.17 3.38 -6.86
CA SER A 213 13.43 3.21 -8.29
C SER A 213 12.13 3.11 -9.10
N TYR A 214 11.14 2.38 -8.58
CA TYR A 214 9.82 2.30 -9.18
C TYR A 214 9.17 3.67 -9.25
N ASN A 215 9.06 4.38 -8.12
CA ASN A 215 8.44 5.71 -8.03
C ASN A 215 9.12 6.76 -8.91
N ASP A 216 10.43 6.65 -9.12
CA ASP A 216 11.19 7.59 -9.94
C ASP A 216 11.11 7.26 -11.45
N ALA A 217 10.76 6.01 -11.82
CA ALA A 217 10.69 5.55 -13.20
C ALA A 217 9.53 6.15 -14.01
N SER A 218 9.66 6.09 -15.32
CA SER A 218 8.69 6.54 -16.32
C SER A 218 7.81 5.40 -16.83
N THR A 219 6.77 5.75 -17.58
CA THR A 219 5.93 4.75 -18.26
C THR A 219 6.67 4.03 -19.38
N ALA A 220 7.78 4.58 -19.90
CA ALA A 220 8.59 3.88 -20.90
C ALA A 220 9.31 2.68 -20.25
N ASP A 221 9.84 2.88 -19.04
CA ASP A 221 10.54 1.83 -18.28
C ASP A 221 9.59 0.65 -17.93
N ASP A 222 8.30 0.93 -17.71
CA ASP A 222 7.28 -0.12 -17.57
C ASP A 222 7.07 -0.93 -18.84
N VAL A 223 6.99 -0.23 -19.98
CA VAL A 223 6.79 -0.85 -21.30
C VAL A 223 8.01 -1.69 -21.69
N ASP A 224 9.20 -1.23 -21.31
CA ASP A 224 10.46 -1.97 -21.47
C ASP A 224 10.55 -3.17 -20.51
N GLY A 225 9.67 -3.24 -19.51
CA GLY A 225 9.49 -4.39 -18.64
C GLY A 225 10.40 -4.41 -17.42
N ASP A 226 10.99 -3.28 -17.05
CA ASP A 226 12.01 -3.16 -15.99
C ASP A 226 11.54 -3.72 -14.64
N PHE A 227 10.22 -3.63 -14.35
CA PHE A 227 9.63 -4.10 -13.11
C PHE A 227 8.90 -5.45 -13.22
N VAL A 228 8.73 -6.00 -14.44
CA VAL A 228 8.02 -7.27 -14.65
C VAL A 228 8.63 -8.43 -13.84
N PRO A 229 9.98 -8.59 -13.75
CA PRO A 229 10.57 -9.64 -12.92
C PRO A 229 10.22 -9.51 -11.43
N GLU A 230 10.26 -8.28 -10.88
CA GLU A 230 9.91 -8.02 -9.48
C GLU A 230 8.42 -8.31 -9.23
N LEU A 231 7.53 -7.84 -10.11
CA LEU A 231 6.09 -8.08 -10.01
C LEU A 231 5.77 -9.58 -10.01
N GLY A 232 6.37 -10.33 -10.92
CA GLY A 232 6.21 -11.79 -10.99
C GLY A 232 6.76 -12.51 -9.75
N ALA A 233 7.93 -12.08 -9.26
CA ALA A 233 8.55 -12.66 -8.06
C ALA A 233 7.69 -12.39 -6.82
N ARG A 234 7.23 -11.15 -6.61
CA ARG A 234 6.37 -10.77 -5.48
C ARG A 234 5.00 -11.45 -5.55
N LEU A 235 4.39 -11.52 -6.74
CA LEU A 235 3.14 -12.26 -6.93
C LEU A 235 3.32 -13.75 -6.59
N THR A 236 4.43 -14.36 -6.98
CA THR A 236 4.75 -15.76 -6.66
C THR A 236 4.93 -15.96 -5.15
N VAL A 237 5.69 -15.10 -4.47
CA VAL A 237 5.89 -15.15 -3.01
C VAL A 237 4.56 -15.07 -2.27
N LEU A 238 3.72 -14.09 -2.64
CA LEU A 238 2.41 -13.91 -2.01
C LEU A 238 1.47 -15.08 -2.33
N THR A 239 1.49 -15.59 -3.56
CA THR A 239 0.68 -16.76 -3.93
C THR A 239 1.07 -17.98 -3.10
N ASN A 240 2.37 -18.26 -2.95
CA ASN A 240 2.85 -19.36 -2.12
C ASN A 240 2.39 -19.22 -0.65
N ALA A 241 2.30 -17.98 -0.15
CA ALA A 241 1.86 -17.69 1.20
C ALA A 241 0.34 -17.74 1.41
N LEU A 242 -0.44 -17.40 0.38
CA LEU A 242 -1.91 -17.23 0.48
C LEU A 242 -2.71 -18.36 -0.16
N ALA A 243 -2.13 -19.21 -0.99
CA ALA A 243 -2.90 -20.16 -1.80
C ALA A 243 -3.73 -21.15 -0.97
N ASP A 244 -3.23 -21.62 0.18
CA ASP A 244 -4.01 -22.48 1.08
C ASP A 244 -5.12 -21.72 1.79
N ASP A 245 -4.87 -20.48 2.21
CA ASP A 245 -5.87 -19.61 2.82
C ASP A 245 -6.99 -19.28 1.84
N LEU A 246 -6.64 -18.97 0.58
CA LEU A 246 -7.61 -18.78 -0.50
C LEU A 246 -8.44 -20.04 -0.72
N GLY A 247 -7.79 -21.20 -0.81
CA GLY A 247 -8.48 -22.50 -0.94
C GLY A 247 -9.41 -22.79 0.25
N ARG A 248 -8.96 -22.50 1.48
CA ARG A 248 -9.75 -22.66 2.72
C ARG A 248 -10.96 -21.73 2.74
N ALA A 249 -10.85 -20.56 2.12
CA ALA A 249 -11.94 -19.61 1.93
C ALA A 249 -12.87 -19.97 0.74
N GLY A 250 -12.61 -21.07 0.01
CA GLY A 250 -13.39 -21.46 -1.17
C GLY A 250 -13.11 -20.61 -2.41
N LEU A 251 -11.98 -19.89 -2.42
CA LEU A 251 -11.53 -19.08 -3.54
C LEU A 251 -10.52 -19.85 -4.38
N THR A 252 -10.59 -19.65 -5.70
CA THR A 252 -9.77 -20.36 -6.68
C THR A 252 -8.70 -19.41 -7.18
N PRO A 253 -7.42 -19.62 -6.82
CA PRO A 253 -6.36 -18.81 -7.38
C PRO A 253 -6.16 -19.13 -8.87
N CYS A 254 -5.78 -18.12 -9.66
CA CYS A 254 -5.40 -18.31 -11.07
C CYS A 254 -4.06 -19.05 -11.22
N ALA A 255 -3.23 -19.04 -10.17
CA ALA A 255 -1.93 -19.67 -10.18
C ALA A 255 -2.06 -21.18 -10.06
N THR A 256 -1.22 -21.92 -10.78
CA THR A 256 -1.28 -23.38 -10.80
C THR A 256 -0.15 -24.00 -9.99
N PRO A 257 -0.40 -25.08 -9.22
CA PRO A 257 0.66 -25.80 -8.53
C PRO A 257 1.70 -26.32 -9.53
N ILE A 258 2.97 -26.10 -9.22
CA ILE A 258 4.09 -26.70 -9.93
C ILE A 258 4.21 -28.13 -9.42
N ALA A 259 4.15 -29.11 -10.33
CA ALA A 259 4.34 -30.50 -9.98
C ALA A 259 5.72 -30.68 -9.31
N PRO A 260 5.83 -31.47 -8.23
CA PRO A 260 7.13 -31.77 -7.64
C PRO A 260 8.02 -32.42 -8.70
N ALA A 261 9.27 -31.98 -8.78
CA ALA A 261 10.26 -32.59 -9.67
C ALA A 261 10.32 -34.09 -9.38
N SER A 262 10.13 -34.91 -10.42
CA SER A 262 10.18 -36.38 -10.36
C SER A 262 11.61 -36.89 -10.22
#